data_AF-A0A3R7NNR5-F1
#
_entry.id   AF-A0A3R7NNR5-F1
#
_cell.length_a   1.000
_cell.length_b   1.000
_cell.length_c   1.000
_cell.angle_alpha   90.00
_cell.angle_beta   90.00
_cell.angle_gamma   90.00
#
_symmetry.space_group_name_H-M   'P 1'
#
loop_
_entity.id
_entity.type
_entity.pdbx_description
1 polymer ?
#
loop_
_entity_poly.entity_id
_entity_poly.type
_entity_poly.pdbx_seq_one_letter_code
_entity_poly.pdbx_strand_id
1 'polypeptide(L)'
;MINNTIHFSAAWIAPYVILDTDYENFSCIYSCSGYNFGYYSDFAFIFSRSPTLADRYYRRCEAAFMNIGVEPSRFSKTTQGSSCPTAAIGLGKMSVNCPYMDRYHMPRNKINY
;
A
#
# COMPACT_ATOMS: atom_id res chain seq x y z
N MET A 1 -12.70 -6.83 -14.51
CA MET A 1 -12.06 -6.65 -13.19
C MET A 1 -11.10 -7.82 -12.99
N ILE A 2 -9.80 -7.56 -12.87
CA ILE A 2 -8.78 -8.60 -12.66
C ILE A 2 -8.58 -8.72 -11.15
N ASN A 3 -8.80 -9.91 -10.58
CA ASN A 3 -8.64 -10.19 -9.16
C ASN A 3 -7.26 -10.82 -8.92
N ASN A 4 -6.34 -10.06 -8.30
CA ASN A 4 -5.01 -10.54 -7.95
C ASN A 4 -4.95 -10.72 -6.43
N THR A 5 -4.77 -11.95 -5.95
CA THR A 5 -4.57 -12.26 -4.53
C THR A 5 -3.08 -12.51 -4.27
N ILE A 6 -2.54 -11.92 -3.20
CA ILE A 6 -1.15 -12.17 -2.79
C ILE A 6 -1.10 -13.33 -1.79
N HIS A 7 -0.19 -14.28 -2.03
CA HIS A 7 0.06 -15.43 -1.16
C HIS A 7 1.51 -15.42 -0.68
N PHE A 8 1.77 -14.98 0.55
CA PHE A 8 3.04 -15.22 1.22
C PHE A 8 2.88 -16.45 2.12
N SER A 9 3.82 -17.40 2.07
CA SER A 9 3.69 -18.73 2.71
C SER A 9 3.44 -18.73 4.23
N ALA A 10 3.67 -17.60 4.90
CA ALA A 10 3.40 -17.40 6.33
C ALA A 10 2.40 -16.25 6.61
N ALA A 11 1.82 -15.63 5.57
CA ALA A 11 0.84 -14.56 5.70
C ALA A 11 -0.56 -15.02 5.33
N TRP A 12 -1.55 -14.26 5.79
CA TRP A 12 -2.94 -14.45 5.46
C TRP A 12 -3.19 -14.00 4.02
N ILE A 13 -4.04 -14.71 3.29
CA ILE A 13 -4.45 -14.32 1.93
C ILE A 13 -5.20 -12.99 2.03
N ALA A 14 -4.75 -12.00 1.28
CA ALA A 14 -5.39 -10.69 1.21
C ALA A 14 -5.55 -10.25 -0.26
N PRO A 15 -6.65 -9.56 -0.60
CA PRO A 15 -6.85 -9.04 -1.94
C PRO A 15 -5.83 -7.93 -2.23
N TYR A 16 -5.33 -7.87 -3.46
CA TYR A 16 -4.44 -6.82 -3.91
C TYR A 16 -5.08 -6.06 -5.06
N VAL A 17 -5.64 -4.91 -4.75
CA VAL A 17 -6.36 -4.07 -5.70
C VAL A 17 -5.50 -2.86 -6.05
N ILE A 18 -5.22 -2.68 -7.33
CA ILE A 18 -4.59 -1.46 -7.85
C ILE A 18 -5.73 -0.46 -8.12
N LEU A 19 -5.77 0.62 -7.36
CA LEU A 19 -6.77 1.68 -7.51
C LEU A 19 -6.41 2.65 -8.64
N ASP A 20 -5.13 2.99 -8.78
CA ASP A 20 -4.59 3.80 -9.85
C ASP A 20 -3.11 3.46 -10.06
N THR A 21 -2.65 3.52 -11.30
CA THR A 21 -1.24 3.36 -11.66
C THR A 21 -0.99 3.87 -13.07
N ASP A 22 0.20 4.39 -13.31
CA ASP A 22 0.71 4.63 -14.66
C ASP A 22 1.79 3.61 -15.08
N TYR A 23 2.02 2.58 -14.25
CA TYR A 23 3.03 1.53 -14.38
C TYR A 23 4.51 1.98 -14.38
N GLU A 24 4.78 3.20 -14.84
CA GLU A 24 6.10 3.78 -15.05
C GLU A 24 6.59 4.63 -13.87
N ASN A 25 5.70 5.17 -13.05
CA ASN A 25 6.08 6.06 -11.95
C ASN A 25 5.49 5.64 -10.62
N PHE A 26 4.20 5.27 -10.57
CA PHE A 26 3.52 5.03 -9.31
C PHE A 26 2.43 3.95 -9.38
N SER A 27 2.05 3.43 -8.21
CA SER A 27 0.81 2.65 -8.06
C SER A 27 0.19 2.85 -6.67
N CYS A 28 -1.12 3.06 -6.62
CA CYS A 28 -1.91 3.17 -5.40
C CYS A 28 -2.62 1.83 -5.18
N ILE A 29 -2.30 1.16 -4.08
CA ILE A 29 -2.75 -0.20 -3.80
C ILE A 29 -3.61 -0.18 -2.56
N TYR A 30 -4.68 -0.96 -2.61
CA TYR A 30 -5.58 -1.19 -1.50
C TYR A 30 -5.83 -2.69 -1.29
N SER A 31 -5.88 -3.07 -0.03
CA SER A 31 -6.23 -4.41 0.44
C SER A 31 -7.20 -4.26 1.59
N CYS A 32 -8.36 -4.90 1.52
CA CYS A 32 -9.32 -4.94 2.61
C CYS A 32 -9.80 -6.38 2.79
N SER A 33 -9.71 -6.89 4.01
CA SER A 33 -10.19 -8.23 4.36
C SER A 33 -11.11 -8.13 5.56
N GLY A 34 -12.29 -8.75 5.42
CA GLY A 34 -13.21 -8.93 6.53
C GLY A 34 -12.78 -10.08 7.44
N TYR A 35 -13.06 -9.94 8.72
CA TYR A 35 -12.98 -10.99 9.71
C TYR A 35 -14.38 -11.28 10.27
N ASN A 36 -14.48 -12.34 11.07
CA ASN A 36 -15.68 -12.63 11.82
C ASN A 36 -16.12 -11.42 12.67
N PHE A 37 -17.41 -11.33 12.97
CA PHE A 37 -18.01 -10.26 13.77
C PHE A 37 -18.03 -8.87 13.12
N GLY A 38 -17.90 -8.78 11.79
CA GLY A 38 -18.11 -7.54 11.04
C GLY A 38 -16.96 -6.53 11.12
N TYR A 39 -15.77 -6.98 11.55
CA TYR A 39 -14.55 -6.16 11.53
C TYR A 39 -13.83 -6.31 10.19
N TYR A 40 -13.21 -5.24 9.73
CA TYR A 40 -12.39 -5.23 8.53
C TYR A 40 -11.01 -4.70 8.88
N SER A 41 -9.95 -5.32 8.35
CA SER A 41 -8.62 -4.70 8.32
C SER A 41 -8.34 -4.28 6.89
N ASP A 42 -7.87 -3.05 6.76
CA ASP A 42 -7.39 -2.53 5.50
C ASP A 42 -5.93 -2.07 5.57
N PHE A 43 -5.27 -2.23 4.44
CA PHE A 43 -3.91 -1.82 4.19
C PHE A 43 -3.90 -1.06 2.88
N ALA A 44 -3.23 0.07 2.87
CA ALA A 44 -3.08 0.90 1.70
C ALA A 44 -1.60 1.24 1.53
N PHE A 45 -1.17 1.31 0.27
CA PHE A 45 0.21 1.56 -0.09
C PHE A 45 0.30 2.49 -1.29
N ILE A 46 1.25 3.41 -1.25
CA ILE A 46 1.70 4.19 -2.42
C ILE A 46 3.08 3.69 -2.80
N PHE A 47 3.21 3.07 -3.99
CA PHE A 47 4.51 2.67 -4.52
C PHE A 47 5.02 3.70 -5.52
N SER A 48 6.34 3.89 -5.53
CA SER A 48 7.07 4.67 -6.53
C SER A 48 8.12 3.79 -7.21
N ARG A 49 8.41 4.05 -8.50
CA ARG A 49 9.57 3.47 -9.19
C ARG A 49 10.90 4.10 -8.76
N SER A 50 10.86 5.22 -8.05
CA SER A 50 12.01 5.95 -7.52
C SER A 50 11.95 6.05 -5.99
N PRO A 51 13.08 6.20 -5.28
CA PRO A 51 13.09 6.49 -3.84
C PRO A 51 12.36 7.78 -3.44
N THR A 52 12.06 8.63 -4.41
CA THR A 52 11.21 9.82 -4.25
C THR A 52 9.98 9.72 -5.14
N LEU A 53 8.88 10.33 -4.73
CA LEU A 53 7.66 10.42 -5.52
C LEU A 53 7.30 11.90 -5.72
N ALA A 54 7.01 12.29 -6.95
CA ALA A 54 6.57 13.66 -7.25
C ALA A 54 5.13 13.89 -6.74
N ASP A 55 4.86 15.08 -6.21
CA ASP A 55 3.57 15.46 -5.62
C ASP A 55 2.36 15.19 -6.53
N ARG A 56 2.54 15.35 -7.85
CA ARG A 56 1.46 15.07 -8.82
C ARG A 56 0.96 13.63 -8.76
N TYR A 57 1.84 12.68 -8.51
CA TYR A 57 1.49 11.26 -8.39
C TYR A 57 0.94 10.92 -7.01
N TYR A 58 1.48 11.56 -5.98
CA TYR A 58 0.96 11.45 -4.62
C TYR A 58 -0.51 11.90 -4.55
N ARG A 59 -0.84 13.05 -5.13
CA ARG A 59 -2.22 13.57 -5.20
C ARG A 59 -3.18 12.66 -5.96
N ARG A 60 -2.71 11.93 -6.99
CA ARG A 60 -3.53 10.92 -7.68
C ARG A 60 -3.91 9.79 -6.73
N CYS A 61 -2.96 9.32 -5.92
CA CYS A 61 -3.26 8.31 -4.91
C CYS A 61 -4.18 8.84 -3.81
N GLU A 62 -3.97 10.06 -3.32
CA GLU A 62 -4.90 10.66 -2.33
C GLU A 62 -6.33 10.69 -2.87
N ALA A 63 -6.52 11.14 -4.11
CA ALA A 63 -7.84 11.15 -4.74
C ALA A 63 -8.43 9.73 -4.87
N ALA A 64 -7.63 8.74 -5.29
CA ALA A 64 -8.07 7.36 -5.41
C ALA A 64 -8.48 6.74 -4.06
N PHE A 65 -7.75 7.03 -2.98
CA PHE A 65 -8.07 6.55 -1.64
C PHE A 65 -9.27 7.25 -1.02
N MET A 66 -9.39 8.57 -1.17
CA MET A 66 -10.55 9.33 -0.70
C MET A 66 -11.84 8.85 -1.36
N ASN A 67 -11.79 8.48 -2.64
CA ASN A 67 -12.94 7.94 -3.37
C ASN A 67 -13.50 6.62 -2.78
N ILE A 68 -12.71 5.92 -1.96
CA ILE A 68 -13.13 4.69 -1.25
C ILE A 68 -13.18 4.87 0.28
N GLY A 69 -13.14 6.11 0.80
CA GLY A 69 -13.23 6.39 2.24
C GLY A 69 -11.98 6.01 3.04
N VAL A 70 -10.81 5.98 2.38
CA VAL A 70 -9.50 5.84 3.03
C VAL A 70 -8.87 7.22 3.15
N GLU A 71 -8.73 7.71 4.39
CA GLU A 71 -8.14 9.04 4.60
C GLU A 71 -6.62 9.07 4.40
N PRO A 72 -6.08 10.01 3.61
CA PRO A 72 -4.63 10.19 3.44
C PRO A 72 -3.86 10.49 4.73
N SER A 73 -4.52 11.10 5.73
CA SER A 73 -3.96 11.41 7.06
C SER A 73 -3.43 10.19 7.80
N ARG A 74 -3.90 9.00 7.43
CA ARG A 74 -3.54 7.72 8.02
C ARG A 74 -2.19 7.19 7.51
N PHE A 75 -1.70 7.69 6.38
CA PHE A 75 -0.46 7.21 5.78
C PHE A 75 0.78 7.68 6.56
N SER A 76 1.73 6.77 6.76
CA SER A 76 3.03 7.08 7.33
C SER A 76 4.11 6.98 6.26
N LYS A 77 4.92 8.03 6.13
CA LYS A 77 6.00 8.07 5.15
C LYS A 77 7.13 7.11 5.50
N THR A 78 7.49 6.23 4.57
CA THR A 78 8.67 5.36 4.78
C THR A 78 9.95 6.11 4.40
N THR A 79 10.96 6.05 5.28
CA THR A 79 12.30 6.57 5.00
C THR A 79 12.92 5.88 3.79
N GLN A 80 13.41 6.66 2.83
CA GLN A 80 14.06 6.19 1.60
C GLN A 80 15.39 6.94 1.39
N GLY A 81 16.21 6.48 0.45
CA GLY A 81 17.40 7.18 -0.02
C GLY A 81 18.71 6.50 0.37
N SER A 82 19.77 7.28 0.56
CA SER A 82 21.14 6.77 0.77
C SER A 82 21.34 5.96 2.06
N SER A 83 20.42 6.08 3.03
CA SER A 83 20.40 5.28 4.26
C SER A 83 19.88 3.86 4.04
N CYS A 84 19.36 3.55 2.84
CA CYS A 84 18.88 2.24 2.51
C CYS A 84 20.02 1.30 2.09
N PRO A 85 20.18 0.12 2.71
CA PRO A 85 21.08 -0.89 2.18
C PRO A 85 20.54 -1.36 0.82
N THR A 86 21.21 -0.98 -0.27
CA THR A 86 20.88 -1.27 -1.67
C THR A 86 20.89 -2.76 -2.03
N ALA A 87 21.15 -3.65 -1.08
CA ALA A 87 21.32 -5.09 -1.25
C ALA A 87 20.01 -5.91 -1.36
N ALA A 88 18.85 -5.29 -1.58
CA ALA A 88 17.58 -6.01 -1.72
C ALA A 88 17.30 -6.52 -3.16
N ILE A 89 18.09 -6.13 -4.17
CA ILE A 89 17.80 -6.46 -5.58
C ILE A 89 18.22 -7.90 -5.96
N GLY A 90 18.89 -8.65 -5.08
CA GLY A 90 19.41 -9.99 -5.42
C GLY A 90 18.74 -11.20 -4.75
N LEU A 91 17.88 -11.04 -3.75
CA LEU A 91 17.53 -12.16 -2.85
C LEU A 91 16.06 -12.28 -2.47
N GLY A 92 15.09 -11.90 -3.30
CA GLY A 92 13.67 -12.21 -3.06
C GLY A 92 13.11 -11.78 -1.69
N LYS A 93 13.83 -10.91 -0.96
CA LYS A 93 13.47 -10.39 0.36
C LYS A 93 13.08 -8.95 0.14
N MET A 94 11.78 -8.70 0.18
CA MET A 94 11.22 -7.36 0.32
C MET A 94 11.75 -6.79 1.66
N SER A 95 12.84 -6.04 1.62
CA SER A 95 13.30 -5.28 2.79
C SER A 95 12.25 -4.21 3.04
N VAL A 96 11.38 -4.44 4.02
CA VAL A 96 10.27 -3.55 4.44
C VAL A 96 10.70 -2.12 4.82
N ASN A 97 12.01 -1.82 4.78
CA ASN A 97 12.56 -0.52 5.15
C ASN A 97 12.98 0.34 3.94
N CYS A 98 12.93 -0.16 2.69
CA CYS A 98 13.53 0.52 1.53
C CYS A 98 12.83 0.38 0.15
N PRO A 99 11.52 0.08 0.05
CA PRO A 99 10.71 0.53 -1.09
C PRO A 99 9.88 1.74 -0.66
N TYR A 100 9.78 2.79 -1.50
CA TYR A 100 8.88 3.92 -1.21
C TYR A 100 7.48 3.36 -1.00
N MET A 101 7.07 3.33 0.26
CA MET A 101 5.82 2.76 0.70
C MET A 101 5.28 3.65 1.79
N ASP A 102 4.30 4.47 1.48
CA ASP A 102 3.54 5.07 2.56
C ASP A 102 2.65 3.96 3.11
N ARG A 103 3.00 3.43 4.29
CA ARG A 103 2.30 2.29 4.89
C ARG A 103 1.20 2.80 5.80
N TYR A 104 0.02 2.27 5.57
CA TYR A 104 -1.04 2.33 6.54
C TYR A 104 -1.06 1.06 7.42
N HIS A 105 -1.29 1.22 8.73
CA HIS A 105 -1.50 0.13 9.69
C HIS A 105 -2.80 0.36 10.49
N MET A 106 -3.74 -0.60 10.42
CA MET A 106 -5.04 -0.53 11.09
C MET A 106 -4.95 -0.75 12.62
N PRO A 107 -5.83 -0.06 13.40
CA PRO A 107 -7.20 -0.55 13.57
C PRO A 107 -8.27 0.46 13.12
N ARG A 108 -9.35 -0.03 12.49
CA ARG A 108 -10.66 0.64 12.47
C ARG A 108 -11.70 -0.28 13.10
N ASN A 109 -12.20 0.17 14.25
CA ASN A 109 -13.46 -0.30 14.81
C ASN A 109 -14.61 0.23 13.96
N LYS A 110 -15.50 -0.69 13.57
CA LYS A 110 -16.89 -0.49 13.12
C LYS A 110 -17.14 0.61 12.07
N ILE A 111 -17.26 0.19 10.81
CA ILE A 111 -18.13 0.89 9.87
C ILE A 111 -19.43 0.09 9.85
N ASN A 112 -20.45 0.60 10.56
CA ASN A 112 -21.83 0.17 10.37
C ASN A 112 -22.30 0.78 9.04
N TYR A 113 -22.85 -0.06 8.16
CA TYR A 113 -23.70 0.39 7.07
C TYR A 113 -25.10 0.68 7.60
#